data_AF-A0ABD4A9S0-F1
#
_entry.id   AF-A0ABD4A9S0-F1
#
_cell.length_a   1.000
_cell.length_b   1.000
_cell.length_c   1.000
_cell.angle_alpha   90.00
_cell.angle_beta   90.00
_cell.angle_gamma   90.00
#
_symmetry.space_group_name_H-M   'P 1'
#
loop_
_entity.id
_entity.type
_entity.pdbx_description
1 polymer ?
#
loop_
_entity_poly.entity_id
_entity_poly.type
_entity_poly.pdbx_seq_one_letter_code
_entity_poly.pdbx_strand_id
1 'polypeptide(L)' 'MLTEEALQVNHRHVIFTIDEGLRDIFLWHRELLKPLMDEAAKLITDYFQKKAKVTPGIIAGLHTFGLKIVLTLMYI' A
#
# COMPACT_ATOMS: atom_id res chain seq x y z
N MET A 1 -4.56 -17.49 13.94
CA MET A 1 -4.28 -18.09 12.62
C MET A 1 -3.87 -17.06 11.56
N LEU A 2 -4.77 -16.40 10.78
CA LEU A 2 -4.32 -15.52 9.67
C LEU A 2 -3.42 -14.34 10.11
N THR A 3 -3.72 -13.70 11.24
CA THR A 3 -2.93 -12.56 11.72
C THR A 3 -1.59 -12.96 12.32
N GLU A 4 -1.50 -14.14 12.94
CA GLU A 4 -0.23 -14.65 13.49
C GLU A 4 0.70 -15.10 12.38
N GLU A 5 0.17 -15.79 11.38
CA GLU A 5 0.90 -16.11 10.16
C GLU A 5 1.41 -14.81 9.53
N ALA A 6 0.57 -13.77 9.41
CA ALA A 6 0.95 -12.47 8.88
C ALA A 6 2.13 -11.80 9.62
N LEU A 7 2.36 -12.12 10.90
CA LEU A 7 3.41 -11.51 11.73
C LEU A 7 4.68 -12.37 11.86
N GLN A 8 4.63 -13.65 11.49
CA GLN A 8 5.74 -14.61 11.61
C GLN A 8 6.66 -14.63 10.37
N VAL A 9 6.96 -13.48 9.77
CA VAL A 9 7.90 -13.35 8.63
C VAL A 9 8.70 -12.05 8.73
N ASN A 10 9.85 -11.98 8.04
CA ASN A 10 10.72 -10.80 8.09
C ASN A 10 10.09 -9.53 7.49
N HIS A 11 9.32 -9.69 6.41
CA HIS A 11 8.59 -8.62 5.74
C HIS A 11 7.51 -9.20 4.82
N ARG A 12 6.50 -8.40 4.50
CA ARG A 12 5.44 -8.75 3.54
C ARG A 12 5.21 -7.67 2.52
N HIS A 13 4.91 -8.09 1.30
CA HIS A 13 4.59 -7.19 0.19
C HIS A 13 3.09 -7.19 -0.05
N VAL A 14 2.50 -5.99 -0.09
CA VAL A 14 1.13 -5.73 -0.52
C VAL A 14 1.20 -4.87 -1.77
N ILE A 15 0.50 -5.28 -2.81
CA ILE A 15 0.50 -4.59 -4.09
C ILE A 15 -0.90 -4.04 -4.33
N PHE A 16 -1.00 -2.72 -4.43
CA PHE A 16 -2.19 -2.02 -4.87
C PHE A 16 -2.03 -1.65 -6.34
N THR A 17 -2.93 -2.18 -7.16
CA THR A 17 -3.00 -1.86 -8.59
C THR A 17 -4.08 -0.82 -8.80
N ILE A 18 -3.73 0.29 -9.45
CA ILE A 18 -4.71 1.31 -9.82
C ILE A 18 -5.52 0.82 -11.02
N ASP A 19 -6.85 0.94 -10.90
CA ASP A 19 -7.80 0.65 -11.97
C ASP A 19 -7.44 1.42 -13.25
N GLU A 20 -7.66 0.80 -14.41
CA GLU A 20 -7.25 1.36 -15.70
C GLU A 20 -7.92 2.71 -15.98
N GLY A 21 -9.19 2.87 -15.61
CA GLY A 21 -9.95 4.11 -15.82
C GLY A 21 -9.48 5.28 -14.95
N LEU A 22 -8.72 5.00 -13.88
CA LEU A 22 -8.17 6.04 -13.00
C LEU A 22 -6.74 6.44 -13.39
N ARG A 23 -6.06 5.69 -14.27
CA ARG A 23 -4.65 5.92 -14.55
C ARG A 23 -4.39 7.25 -15.25
N ASP A 24 -5.28 7.67 -16.14
CA ASP A 24 -5.19 8.98 -16.80
C ASP A 24 -5.34 10.12 -15.79
N ILE A 25 -6.23 9.97 -14.80
CA ILE A 25 -6.39 10.97 -13.72
C ILE A 25 -5.06 11.12 -12.98
N PHE A 26 -4.44 10.03 -12.55
CA PHE A 26 -3.16 10.08 -11.86
C PHE A 26 -1.98 10.48 -12.76
N LEU A 27 -2.09 10.30 -14.08
CA LEU A 27 -1.11 10.79 -15.04
C LEU A 27 -1.12 12.32 -15.10
N TRP A 28 -2.31 12.92 -15.18
CA TRP A 28 -2.49 14.38 -15.23
C TRP A 28 -2.37 15.06 -13.86
N HIS A 29 -2.80 14.38 -12.79
CA HIS A 29 -2.84 14.87 -11.41
C HIS A 29 -1.85 14.12 -10.52
N ARG A 30 -0.56 14.32 -10.77
CA ARG A 30 0.53 13.63 -10.05
C ARG A 30 0.56 13.96 -8.56
N GLU A 31 0.02 15.11 -8.16
CA GLU A 31 -0.16 15.53 -6.76
C GLU A 31 -1.01 14.56 -5.94
N LEU A 32 -1.90 13.79 -6.58
CA LEU A 32 -2.77 12.81 -5.91
C LEU A 32 -2.02 11.52 -5.52
N LEU A 33 -0.82 11.30 -6.06
CA LEU A 33 -0.05 10.07 -5.79
C LEU A 33 0.41 9.99 -4.33
N LYS A 34 0.83 11.11 -3.72
CA LYS A 34 1.27 11.11 -2.32
C LYS A 34 0.11 10.86 -1.35
N PRO A 35 -1.05 11.54 -1.46
CA PRO A 35 -2.24 11.20 -0.69
C PRO A 35 -2.69 9.75 -0.86
N LEU A 36 -2.64 9.20 -2.08
CA LEU A 36 -2.94 7.79 -2.33
C LEU A 36 -2.01 6.85 -1.54
N MET A 37 -0.71 7.12 -1.57
CA MET A 37 0.28 6.34 -0.82
C MET A 37 0.04 6.42 0.69
N ASP A 38 -0.30 7.60 1.20
CA ASP A 38 -0.57 7.82 2.63
C ASP A 38 -1.82 7.08 3.10
N GLU A 39 -2.91 7.15 2.33
CA GLU A 39 -4.14 6.43 2.65
C GLU A 39 -3.95 4.91 2.56
N ALA A 40 -3.15 4.41 1.61
CA ALA A 40 -2.84 2.99 1.54
C ALA A 40 -2.00 2.52 2.75
N ALA A 41 -1.00 3.30 3.17
CA ALA A 41 -0.22 2.98 4.38
C ALA A 41 -1.08 3.01 5.64
N LYS A 42 -1.96 4.01 5.76
CA LYS A 42 -2.93 4.12 6.86
C LYS A 42 -3.91 2.94 6.88
N LEU A 43 -4.43 2.53 5.72
CA LEU A 43 -5.33 1.37 5.61
C LEU A 43 -4.68 0.10 6.18
N ILE A 44 -3.41 -0.16 5.83
CA ILE A 44 -2.67 -1.32 6.35
C ILE A 44 -2.42 -1.17 7.86
N THR A 45 -2.02 0.02 8.30
CA THR A 45 -1.80 0.31 9.73
C THR A 45 -3.07 0.04 10.55
N ASP A 46 -4.20 0.61 10.11
CA ASP A 46 -5.51 0.44 10.74
C ASP A 46 -5.93 -1.03 10.80
N TYR A 47 -5.67 -1.79 9.74
CA TYR A 47 -5.97 -3.22 9.70
C TYR A 47 -5.21 -3.97 10.80
N PHE A 48 -3.91 -3.75 10.94
CA PHE A 48 -3.09 -4.43 11.94
C PHE A 48 -3.36 -3.96 13.36
N GLN A 49 -3.64 -2.67 13.55
CA GLN A 49 -4.06 -2.14 14.85
C GLN A 49 -5.38 -2.78 15.29
N LYS A 50 -6.35 -2.93 14.38
CA LYS A 50 -7.65 -3.55 14.68
C LYS A 50 -7.58 -5.06 14.87
N LYS A 51 -6.76 -5.76 14.08
CA LYS A 51 -6.72 -7.24 14.05
C LYS A 51 -5.70 -7.88 14.97
N ALA A 52 -4.58 -7.21 15.24
CA ALA A 52 -3.49 -7.73 16.04
C ALA A 52 -3.04 -6.80 17.18
N LYS A 53 -3.61 -5.58 17.29
CA LYS A 53 -3.18 -4.57 18.26
C LYS A 53 -1.68 -4.22 18.15
N VAL A 54 -1.14 -4.29 16.93
CA VAL A 54 0.26 -3.94 16.62
C VAL A 54 0.31 -2.78 15.64
N THR A 55 1.41 -2.03 15.67
CA THR A 55 1.70 -0.98 14.67
C THR A 55 2.81 -1.48 13.75
N PRO A 56 2.52 -1.76 12.47
CA PRO A 56 3.52 -2.23 11.54
C PRO A 56 4.45 -1.09 11.10
N GLY A 57 5.71 -1.42 10.82
CA GLY A 57 6.59 -0.50 10.09
C GLY A 57 6.29 -0.60 8.60
N ILE A 58 5.99 0.51 7.90
CA ILE A 58 5.62 0.50 6.48
C ILE A 58 6.65 1.25 5.64
N ILE A 59 7.10 0.62 4.56
CA ILE A 59 7.86 1.21 3.45
C ILE A 59 6.94 1.23 2.23
N ALA A 60 6.67 2.42 1.69
CA ALA A 60 5.81 2.61 0.52
C ALA A 60 6.65 2.99 -0.72
N GLY A 61 6.49 2.23 -1.81
CA GLY A 61 7.13 2.47 -3.10
C GLY A 61 6.11 2.55 -4.23
N LEU A 62 6.23 3.57 -5.07
CA LEU A 62 5.35 3.75 -6.24
C LEU A 62 6.12 3.46 -7.53
N HIS A 63 5.57 2.56 -8.34
CA HIS A 63 6.08 2.23 -9.67
C HIS A 63 5.15 2.81 -10.73
N THR A 64 5.67 3.71 -11.58
CA THR A 64 4.98 4.25 -12.75
C THR A 64 5.66 3.70 -14.01
N PHE A 65 5.25 2.51 -14.47
CA PHE A 65 5.75 1.92 -15.71
C PHE A 65 4.79 2.21 -16.86
N GLY A 66 5.14 3.18 -17.72
CA GLY A 66 4.27 3.60 -18.83
C GLY A 66 2.91 4.08 -18.32
N LEU A 67 1.81 3.54 -18.88
CA LEU A 67 0.44 3.81 -18.39
C LEU A 67 0.07 3.04 -17.11
N LYS A 68 0.92 2.15 -16.58
CA LYS A 68 0.61 1.38 -15.36
C LYS A 68 1.16 2.07 -14.12
N ILE A 69 0.30 2.23 -13.13
CA ILE A 69 0.65 2.76 -11.81
C ILE A 69 0.39 1.67 -10.78
N VAL A 70 1.43 1.29 -10.04
CA VAL A 70 1.41 0.23 -9.04
C VAL A 70 2.05 0.72 -7.76
N LEU A 71 1.31 0.65 -6.65
CA LEU A 71 1.83 0.96 -5.32
C LEU A 71 2.20 -0.34 -4.62
N THR A 72 3.46 -0.43 -4.20
CA THR A 72 3.98 -1.53 -3.41
C THR A 72 4.18 -1.04 -1.99
N LEU A 73 3.48 -1.65 -1.04
CA LEU A 73 3.74 -1.46 0.38
C LEU A 73 4.49 -2.68 0.91
N MET A 74 5.60 -2.44 1.59
CA MET A 74 6.28 -3.45 2.37
C MET A 74 6.06 -3.15 3.85
N TYR A 75 5.64 -4.14 4.62
CA TYR A 75 5.54 -3.99 6.08
C TYR A 75 6.39 -5.02 6.82
N ILE A 76 6.87 -4.59 7.98
CA ILE A 76 7.61 -5.38 8.99
C ILE A 76 6.66 -5.67 10.15
#